data_AF-A0A1B6IFR9-F1
#
_entry.id   AF-A0A1B6IFR9-F1
#
_cell.length_a   1.000
_cell.length_b   1.000
_cell.length_c   1.000
_cell.angle_alpha   90.00
_cell.angle_beta   90.00
_cell.angle_gamma   90.00
#
_symmetry.space_group_name_H-M   'P 1'
#
loop_
_entity.id
_entity.type
_entity.pdbx_description
1 polymer ?
#
loop_
_entity_poly.entity_id
_entity_poly.type
_entity_poly.pdbx_seq_one_letter_code
_entity_poly.pdbx_strand_id
1 'polypeptide(L)'
;NEDQMCMFQSWYISCDMHYSLVAPLVVYCLWQSPLAGMFLLGLILTLAALVPFLITYIGRYDGVLRVYMSLLVDPGQVDYYRNVYIKSHNRAVPYVVGMSAAYIYTRLKGTGYKLTVNQVGVGSIVAAIVALTSMMAAWIFYIPGRPYHPLENALYSPLHRLGWASAMSWIIVAAGLTGFGILEPILSMKSLVPLSRLTYSTFLVHGLVQLYSVATLRVPEYMSFPKLFWMWLGDVTASFILALVLHLLVEAPVTSLFKLIQPKRKVIKEG
;
A
#
# COMPACT_ATOMS: atom_id res chain seq x y z
N ASN A 1 -21.65 3.23 6.41
CA ASN A 1 -21.89 4.37 7.29
C ASN A 1 -20.66 5.28 7.18
N GLU A 2 -20.63 6.17 6.20
CA GLU A 2 -19.45 7.03 5.96
C GLU A 2 -19.34 8.16 6.99
N ASP A 3 -20.45 8.49 7.65
CA ASP A 3 -20.56 9.61 8.59
C ASP A 3 -20.17 9.25 10.04
N GLN A 4 -19.94 7.96 10.35
CA GLN A 4 -19.50 7.50 11.68
C GLN A 4 -18.39 6.46 11.54
N MET A 5 -17.15 6.92 11.45
CA MET A 5 -15.98 6.06 11.36
C MET A 5 -15.38 5.81 12.74
N CYS A 6 -15.31 4.54 13.16
CA CYS A 6 -14.63 4.16 14.40
C CYS A 6 -13.10 4.17 14.27
N MET A 7 -12.57 3.94 13.07
CA MET A 7 -11.13 3.83 12.79
C MET A 7 -10.81 4.42 11.43
N PHE A 8 -10.05 5.52 11.38
CA PHE A 8 -9.81 6.28 10.14
C PHE A 8 -8.95 5.54 9.11
N GLN A 9 -8.22 4.48 9.48
CA GLN A 9 -7.46 3.64 8.56
C GLN A 9 -8.28 2.47 7.98
N SER A 10 -9.49 2.21 8.52
CA SER A 10 -10.30 1.04 8.15
C SER A 10 -10.77 0.99 6.69
N TRP A 11 -10.80 2.13 5.99
CA TRP A 11 -11.12 2.19 4.55
C TRP A 11 -10.23 1.27 3.73
N TYR A 12 -8.97 1.06 4.14
CA TYR A 12 -8.04 0.17 3.45
C TYR A 12 -8.52 -1.29 3.49
N ILE A 13 -9.02 -1.77 4.63
CA ILE A 13 -9.55 -3.13 4.77
C ILE A 13 -10.77 -3.33 3.85
N SER A 14 -11.61 -2.30 3.73
CA SER A 14 -12.76 -2.34 2.81
C SER A 14 -12.31 -2.42 1.36
N CYS A 15 -11.27 -1.66 0.98
CA CYS A 15 -10.68 -1.75 -0.35
C CYS A 15 -10.10 -3.15 -0.61
N ASP A 16 -9.34 -3.69 0.33
CA ASP A 16 -8.72 -5.01 0.23
C ASP A 16 -9.76 -6.11 0.03
N MET A 17 -10.88 -6.06 0.76
CA MET A 17 -11.99 -6.99 0.56
C MET A 17 -12.59 -6.87 -0.85
N HIS A 18 -12.86 -5.65 -1.33
CA HIS A 18 -13.39 -5.45 -2.68
C HIS A 18 -12.47 -6.04 -3.76
N TYR A 19 -11.16 -5.78 -3.68
CA TYR A 19 -10.20 -6.25 -4.67
C TYR A 19 -9.89 -7.74 -4.54
N SER A 20 -9.98 -8.30 -3.33
CA SER A 20 -9.89 -9.75 -3.11
C SER A 20 -11.03 -10.52 -3.76
N LEU A 21 -12.21 -9.91 -3.89
CA LEU A 21 -13.33 -10.49 -4.64
C LEU A 21 -13.16 -10.35 -6.16
N VAL A 22 -12.57 -9.25 -6.63
CA VAL A 22 -12.35 -8.99 -8.07
C VAL A 22 -11.17 -9.81 -8.61
N ALA A 23 -10.11 -10.01 -7.82
CA ALA A 23 -8.88 -10.65 -8.27
C ALA A 23 -9.08 -12.06 -8.86
N PRO A 24 -9.85 -12.99 -8.26
CA PRO A 24 -10.12 -14.31 -8.85
C PRO A 24 -10.76 -14.24 -10.23
N LEU A 25 -11.65 -13.27 -10.48
CA LEU A 25 -12.28 -13.09 -11.80
C LEU A 25 -11.26 -12.68 -12.85
N VAL A 26 -10.39 -11.71 -12.51
CA VAL A 26 -9.32 -11.26 -13.40
C VAL A 26 -8.32 -12.39 -13.68
N VAL A 27 -7.94 -13.14 -12.65
CA VAL A 27 -7.05 -14.31 -12.77
C VAL A 27 -7.70 -15.40 -13.63
N TYR A 28 -8.99 -15.66 -13.47
CA TYR A 28 -9.73 -16.62 -14.30
C TYR A 28 -9.72 -16.21 -15.78
N CYS A 29 -9.95 -14.93 -16.08
CA CYS A 29 -9.84 -14.42 -17.45
C CYS A 29 -8.43 -14.58 -18.03
N LEU A 30 -7.38 -14.29 -17.25
CA LEU A 30 -5.98 -14.50 -17.64
C LEU A 30 -5.66 -15.97 -17.91
N TRP A 31 -6.26 -16.89 -17.15
CA TRP A 31 -6.08 -18.33 -17.32
C TRP A 31 -6.75 -18.85 -18.59
N GLN A 32 -7.98 -18.41 -18.88
CA GLN A 32 -8.72 -18.82 -20.08
C GLN A 32 -8.11 -18.24 -21.36
N SER A 33 -7.78 -16.96 -21.37
CA SER A 33 -7.14 -16.30 -22.51
C SER A 33 -6.16 -15.22 -22.03
N PRO A 34 -4.84 -15.41 -22.24
CA PRO A 34 -3.86 -14.43 -21.78
C PRO A 34 -4.05 -13.07 -22.46
N LEU A 35 -4.49 -13.05 -23.73
CA LEU A 35 -4.74 -11.80 -24.44
C LEU A 35 -5.94 -11.04 -23.86
N ALA A 36 -7.05 -11.72 -23.63
CA ALA A 36 -8.25 -11.11 -23.04
C ALA A 36 -7.98 -10.63 -21.61
N GLY A 37 -7.25 -11.41 -20.81
CA GLY A 37 -6.87 -11.02 -19.46
C GLY A 37 -5.92 -9.81 -19.42
N MET A 38 -4.94 -9.74 -20.34
CA MET A 38 -4.07 -8.56 -20.45
C MET A 38 -4.84 -7.32 -20.90
N PHE A 39 -5.79 -7.46 -21.83
CA PHE A 39 -6.68 -6.37 -22.23
C PHE A 39 -7.53 -5.89 -21.04
N LEU A 40 -8.11 -6.82 -20.27
CA LEU A 40 -8.89 -6.50 -19.07
C LEU A 40 -8.05 -5.78 -18.02
N LEU A 41 -6.83 -6.24 -17.75
CA LEU A 41 -5.90 -5.57 -16.83
C LEU A 41 -5.57 -4.15 -17.31
N GLY A 42 -5.28 -3.97 -18.60
CA GLY A 42 -5.03 -2.65 -19.20
C GLY A 42 -6.24 -1.72 -19.08
N LEU A 43 -7.46 -2.24 -19.32
CA LEU A 43 -8.70 -1.50 -19.17
C LEU A 43 -8.92 -1.08 -17.71
N ILE A 44 -8.76 -1.99 -16.74
CA ILE A 44 -8.93 -1.65 -15.32
C ILE A 44 -7.85 -0.66 -14.89
N LEU A 45 -6.61 -0.81 -15.33
CA LEU A 45 -5.52 0.12 -14.98
C LEU A 45 -5.77 1.53 -15.53
N THR A 46 -6.21 1.64 -16.78
CA THR A 46 -6.52 2.93 -17.41
C THR A 46 -7.69 3.61 -16.70
N LEU A 47 -8.76 2.88 -16.38
CA LEU A 47 -9.88 3.40 -15.57
C LEU A 47 -9.44 3.78 -14.16
N ALA A 48 -8.60 2.96 -13.52
CA ALA A 48 -8.07 3.20 -12.17
C ALA A 48 -7.18 4.45 -12.09
N ALA A 49 -6.54 4.85 -13.20
CA ALA A 49 -5.80 6.10 -13.28
C ALA A 49 -6.69 7.29 -13.69
N LEU A 50 -7.58 7.07 -14.66
CA LEU A 50 -8.43 8.11 -15.24
C LEU A 50 -9.48 8.62 -14.25
N VAL A 51 -10.11 7.74 -13.49
CA VAL A 51 -11.15 8.13 -12.52
C VAL A 51 -10.61 9.10 -11.44
N PRO A 52 -9.53 8.77 -10.70
CA PRO A 52 -8.96 9.71 -9.75
C PRO A 52 -8.42 10.98 -10.41
N PHE A 53 -7.89 10.90 -11.64
CA PHE A 53 -7.50 12.09 -12.41
C PHE A 53 -8.69 13.03 -12.65
N LEU A 54 -9.81 12.50 -13.17
CA LEU A 54 -11.01 13.28 -13.46
C LEU A 54 -11.66 13.85 -12.20
N ILE A 55 -11.77 13.05 -11.14
CA ILE A 55 -12.32 13.50 -9.85
C ILE A 55 -11.46 14.66 -9.31
N THR A 56 -10.13 14.52 -9.35
CA THR A 56 -9.23 15.56 -8.85
C THR A 56 -9.29 16.83 -9.69
N TYR A 57 -9.35 16.69 -11.02
CA TYR A 57 -9.40 17.81 -11.95
C TYR A 57 -10.71 18.60 -11.88
N ILE A 58 -11.85 17.90 -11.91
CA ILE A 58 -13.19 18.51 -11.91
C ILE A 58 -13.52 19.04 -10.51
N GLY A 59 -13.24 18.24 -9.47
CA GLY A 59 -13.53 18.58 -8.08
C GLY A 59 -12.56 19.60 -7.47
N ARG A 60 -11.52 20.02 -8.21
CA ARG A 60 -10.44 20.91 -7.74
C ARG A 60 -9.84 20.45 -6.41
N TYR A 61 -9.67 19.14 -6.29
CA TYR A 61 -9.07 18.52 -5.12
C TYR A 61 -7.54 18.59 -5.17
N ASP A 62 -6.90 18.43 -4.02
CA ASP A 62 -5.44 18.31 -3.95
C ASP A 62 -4.97 16.94 -4.44
N GLY A 63 -3.81 16.87 -5.09
CA GLY A 63 -3.23 15.61 -5.58
C GLY A 63 -2.84 14.66 -4.44
N VAL A 64 -2.74 15.17 -3.22
CA VAL A 64 -2.36 14.45 -2.01
C VAL A 64 -3.34 14.75 -0.88
N LEU A 65 -3.54 13.77 0.01
CA LEU A 65 -4.19 14.03 1.30
C LEU A 65 -3.29 14.93 2.14
N ARG A 66 -3.72 16.18 2.36
CA ARG A 66 -3.04 17.08 3.27
C ARG A 66 -3.37 16.71 4.70
N VAL A 67 -2.35 16.30 5.45
CA VAL A 67 -2.50 15.89 6.86
C VAL A 67 -2.49 17.14 7.74
N TYR A 68 -3.63 17.83 7.79
CA TYR A 68 -3.86 18.95 8.72
C TYR A 68 -4.64 18.50 9.95
N MET A 69 -4.63 19.32 11.00
CA MET A 69 -5.34 19.04 12.26
C MET A 69 -6.83 18.75 12.05
N SER A 70 -7.50 19.40 11.09
CA SER A 70 -8.90 19.15 10.76
C SER A 70 -9.18 17.70 10.38
N LEU A 71 -8.26 17.07 9.64
CA LEU A 71 -8.37 15.67 9.26
C LEU A 71 -8.26 14.73 10.46
N LEU A 72 -7.44 15.09 11.46
CA LEU A 72 -7.16 14.24 12.61
C LEU A 72 -8.23 14.36 13.70
N VAL A 73 -8.89 15.52 13.78
CA VAL A 73 -10.01 15.75 14.71
C VAL A 73 -11.29 15.08 14.20
N ASP A 74 -11.64 15.31 12.92
CA ASP A 74 -12.81 14.70 12.31
C ASP A 74 -12.57 14.43 10.81
N PRO A 75 -12.04 13.24 10.46
CA PRO A 75 -11.79 12.90 9.07
C PRO A 75 -13.06 12.90 8.21
N GLY A 76 -14.23 12.62 8.80
CA GLY A 76 -15.50 12.53 8.08
C GLY A 76 -15.99 13.88 7.53
N GLN A 77 -15.57 14.99 8.15
CA GLN A 77 -15.91 16.35 7.74
C GLN A 77 -14.97 16.90 6.67
N VAL A 78 -13.83 16.25 6.42
CA VAL A 78 -12.90 16.67 5.38
C VAL A 78 -13.39 16.15 4.04
N ASP A 79 -13.86 17.08 3.19
CA ASP A 79 -14.47 16.75 1.89
C ASP A 79 -13.57 15.87 1.01
N TYR A 80 -12.28 16.18 0.94
CA TYR A 80 -11.29 15.36 0.25
C TYR A 80 -11.22 13.93 0.80
N TYR A 81 -11.24 13.80 2.13
CA TYR A 81 -11.12 12.50 2.76
C TYR A 81 -12.34 11.62 2.44
N ARG A 82 -13.53 12.19 2.60
CA ARG A 82 -14.81 11.52 2.32
C ARG A 82 -14.99 11.19 0.83
N ASN A 83 -14.78 12.15 -0.06
CA ASN A 83 -15.15 12.01 -1.46
C ASN A 83 -14.04 11.48 -2.37
N VAL A 84 -12.77 11.62 -1.97
CA VAL A 84 -11.63 11.17 -2.77
C VAL A 84 -10.85 10.07 -2.07
N TYR A 85 -10.48 10.28 -0.80
CA TYR A 85 -9.46 9.47 -0.15
C TYR A 85 -9.93 8.04 0.14
N ILE A 86 -11.08 7.87 0.77
CA ILE A 86 -11.58 6.55 1.23
C ILE A 86 -12.26 5.73 0.13
N LYS A 87 -12.54 6.34 -1.02
CA LYS A 87 -13.28 5.67 -2.11
C LYS A 87 -12.40 4.62 -2.78
N SER A 88 -12.91 3.38 -2.84
CA SER A 88 -12.16 2.22 -3.33
C SER A 88 -11.67 2.40 -4.76
N HIS A 89 -12.49 2.93 -5.67
CA HIS A 89 -12.14 3.13 -7.08
C HIS A 89 -10.93 4.06 -7.27
N ASN A 90 -10.68 5.01 -6.36
CA ASN A 90 -9.49 5.87 -6.38
C ASN A 90 -8.21 5.17 -5.90
N ARG A 91 -8.33 3.93 -5.44
CA ARG A 91 -7.26 3.10 -4.86
C ARG A 91 -6.95 1.85 -5.67
N ALA A 92 -7.55 1.68 -6.85
CA ALA A 92 -7.40 0.47 -7.66
C ALA A 92 -5.98 0.26 -8.21
N VAL A 93 -5.25 1.34 -8.53
CA VAL A 93 -3.96 1.26 -9.26
C VAL A 93 -2.97 0.25 -8.67
N PRO A 94 -2.63 0.27 -7.37
CA PRO A 94 -1.64 -0.67 -6.82
C PRO A 94 -2.06 -2.14 -6.91
N TYR A 95 -3.37 -2.43 -6.79
CA TYR A 95 -3.88 -3.80 -6.90
C TYR A 95 -3.72 -4.34 -8.32
N VAL A 96 -4.04 -3.53 -9.33
CA VAL A 96 -3.91 -3.93 -10.75
C VAL A 96 -2.45 -4.08 -11.15
N VAL A 97 -1.58 -3.18 -10.71
CA VAL A 97 -0.13 -3.27 -10.92
C VAL A 97 0.42 -4.53 -10.26
N GLY A 98 0.00 -4.84 -9.02
CA GLY A 98 0.39 -6.06 -8.32
C GLY A 98 -0.06 -7.34 -9.03
N MET A 99 -1.31 -7.40 -9.51
CA MET A 99 -1.80 -8.53 -10.32
C MET A 99 -1.01 -8.69 -11.62
N SER A 100 -0.69 -7.58 -12.29
CA SER A 100 0.09 -7.58 -13.53
C SER A 100 1.51 -8.10 -13.27
N ALA A 101 2.15 -7.62 -12.19
CA ALA A 101 3.47 -8.07 -11.77
C ALA A 101 3.48 -9.55 -11.39
N ALA A 102 2.45 -10.03 -10.68
CA ALA A 102 2.30 -11.44 -10.35
C ALA A 102 2.17 -12.31 -11.61
N TYR A 103 1.36 -11.90 -12.59
CA TYR A 103 1.24 -12.62 -13.86
C TYR A 103 2.57 -12.67 -14.63
N ILE A 104 3.28 -11.54 -14.74
CA ILE A 104 4.60 -11.47 -15.36
C ILE A 104 5.59 -12.40 -14.64
N TYR A 105 5.62 -12.34 -13.30
CA TYR A 105 6.46 -13.20 -12.47
C TYR A 105 6.23 -14.68 -12.76
N THR A 106 4.96 -15.12 -12.74
CA THR A 106 4.61 -16.53 -12.98
C THR A 106 5.03 -16.98 -14.38
N ARG A 107 4.86 -16.13 -15.41
CA ARG A 107 5.30 -16.43 -16.77
C ARG A 107 6.82 -16.54 -16.89
N LEU A 108 7.57 -15.58 -16.35
CA LEU A 108 9.03 -15.58 -16.38
C LEU A 108 9.62 -16.75 -15.58
N LYS A 109 9.02 -17.08 -14.44
CA LYS A 109 9.41 -18.26 -13.65
C LYS A 109 9.17 -19.55 -14.42
N GLY A 110 8.06 -19.65 -15.15
CA GLY A 110 7.71 -20.81 -15.96
C GLY A 110 8.68 -21.07 -17.13
N THR A 111 9.31 -20.02 -17.67
CA THR A 111 10.35 -20.17 -18.70
C THR A 111 11.75 -20.41 -18.13
N GLY A 112 11.90 -20.40 -16.79
CA GLY A 112 13.21 -20.47 -16.13
C GLY A 112 14.07 -19.21 -16.32
N TYR A 113 13.46 -18.09 -16.73
CA TYR A 113 14.19 -16.84 -16.96
C TYR A 113 14.76 -16.31 -15.64
N LYS A 114 16.04 -15.92 -15.68
CA LYS A 114 16.77 -15.32 -14.57
C LYS A 114 17.28 -13.94 -14.98
N LEU A 115 17.06 -12.96 -14.13
CA LEU A 115 17.64 -11.62 -14.27
C LEU A 115 19.15 -11.66 -14.06
N THR A 116 19.88 -10.86 -14.84
CA THR A 116 21.32 -10.67 -14.61
C THR A 116 21.55 -9.71 -13.45
N VAL A 117 22.73 -9.77 -12.81
CA VAL A 117 23.10 -8.86 -11.71
C VAL A 117 22.98 -7.40 -12.13
N ASN A 118 23.35 -7.07 -13.39
CA ASN A 118 23.21 -5.71 -13.93
C ASN A 118 21.75 -5.29 -14.09
N GLN A 119 20.87 -6.19 -14.56
CA GLN A 119 19.44 -5.91 -14.66
C GLN A 119 18.83 -5.66 -13.29
N VAL A 120 19.19 -6.48 -12.29
CA VAL A 120 18.75 -6.29 -10.91
C VAL A 120 19.25 -4.95 -10.36
N GLY A 121 20.53 -4.63 -10.55
CA GLY A 121 21.13 -3.38 -10.08
C GLY A 121 20.48 -2.15 -10.70
N VAL A 122 20.44 -2.07 -12.03
CA VAL A 122 19.85 -0.93 -12.77
C VAL A 122 18.36 -0.80 -12.45
N GLY A 123 17.61 -1.89 -12.53
CA GLY A 123 16.18 -1.86 -12.24
C GLY A 123 15.88 -1.47 -10.80
N SER A 124 16.72 -1.86 -9.84
CA SER A 124 16.56 -1.46 -8.43
C SER A 124 16.87 0.01 -8.20
N ILE A 125 17.88 0.56 -8.88
CA ILE A 125 18.16 2.01 -8.85
C ILE A 125 16.99 2.79 -9.45
N VAL A 126 16.48 2.37 -10.61
CA VAL A 126 15.31 2.98 -11.24
C VAL A 126 14.09 2.89 -10.34
N ALA A 127 13.81 1.71 -9.76
CA ALA A 127 12.71 1.52 -8.83
C ALA A 127 12.85 2.41 -7.59
N ALA A 128 14.05 2.55 -7.02
CA ALA A 128 14.31 3.42 -5.89
C ALA A 128 14.07 4.90 -6.24
N ILE A 129 14.55 5.35 -7.40
CA ILE A 129 14.30 6.72 -7.89
C ILE A 129 12.81 6.96 -8.10
N VAL A 130 12.09 6.04 -8.73
CA VAL A 130 10.64 6.15 -8.95
C VAL A 130 9.88 6.16 -7.63
N ALA A 131 10.23 5.28 -6.68
CA ALA A 131 9.61 5.25 -5.36
C ALA A 131 9.86 6.56 -4.61
N LEU A 132 11.11 7.01 -4.53
CA LEU A 132 11.48 8.25 -3.83
C LEU A 132 10.83 9.47 -4.47
N THR A 133 10.87 9.60 -5.80
CA THR A 133 10.23 10.72 -6.49
C THR A 133 8.71 10.72 -6.30
N SER A 134 8.07 9.55 -6.37
CA SER A 134 6.61 9.43 -6.16
C SER A 134 6.19 9.93 -4.77
N MET A 135 6.95 9.58 -3.71
CA MET A 135 6.67 10.03 -2.36
C MET A 135 7.08 11.49 -2.13
N MET A 136 8.31 11.85 -2.51
CA MET A 136 8.88 13.15 -2.18
C MET A 136 8.19 14.27 -2.93
N ALA A 137 7.75 14.08 -4.18
CA ALA A 137 7.05 15.09 -4.95
C ALA A 137 5.78 15.65 -4.25
N ALA A 138 5.24 14.94 -3.25
CA ALA A 138 4.16 15.46 -2.40
C ALA A 138 4.52 16.79 -1.70
N TRP A 139 5.81 17.05 -1.43
CA TRP A 139 6.27 18.23 -0.70
C TRP A 139 5.81 19.55 -1.33
N ILE A 140 5.67 19.58 -2.65
CA ILE A 140 5.27 20.76 -3.43
C ILE A 140 3.86 21.23 -3.03
N PHE A 141 2.98 20.31 -2.63
CA PHE A 141 1.61 20.62 -2.19
C PHE A 141 1.54 21.20 -0.77
N TYR A 142 2.65 21.19 -0.03
CA TYR A 142 2.74 21.76 1.32
C TYR A 142 3.39 23.15 1.36
N ILE A 143 3.82 23.70 0.21
CA ILE A 143 4.45 25.03 0.14
C ILE A 143 3.41 26.13 0.38
N PRO A 144 3.54 26.96 1.44
CA PRO A 144 2.62 28.06 1.70
C PRO A 144 2.63 29.10 0.58
N GLY A 145 1.46 29.62 0.21
CA GLY A 145 1.33 30.69 -0.78
C GLY A 145 1.50 30.28 -2.25
N ARG A 146 1.71 28.98 -2.53
CA ARG A 146 1.81 28.46 -3.89
C ARG A 146 0.44 28.50 -4.59
N PRO A 147 0.33 29.01 -5.83
CA PRO A 147 -0.93 28.98 -6.57
C PRO A 147 -1.38 27.55 -6.88
N TYR A 148 -2.69 27.33 -6.88
CA TYR A 148 -3.27 26.02 -7.20
C TYR A 148 -3.24 25.76 -8.71
N HIS A 149 -2.55 24.69 -9.12
CA HIS A 149 -2.51 24.22 -10.50
C HIS A 149 -3.34 22.93 -10.66
N PRO A 150 -4.51 22.98 -11.34
CA PRO A 150 -5.41 21.82 -11.41
C PRO A 150 -4.80 20.59 -12.09
N LEU A 151 -4.04 20.79 -13.18
CA LEU A 151 -3.43 19.69 -13.94
C LEU A 151 -2.36 18.96 -13.13
N GLU A 152 -1.56 19.67 -12.35
CA GLU A 152 -0.51 19.08 -11.52
C GLU A 152 -1.11 18.18 -10.44
N ASN A 153 -2.14 18.66 -9.75
CA ASN A 153 -2.86 17.89 -8.74
C ASN A 153 -3.51 16.65 -9.34
N ALA A 154 -4.20 16.82 -10.49
CA ALA A 154 -4.87 15.73 -11.19
C ALA A 154 -3.90 14.66 -11.69
N LEU A 155 -2.75 15.05 -12.25
CA LEU A 155 -1.71 14.12 -12.70
C LEU A 155 -1.04 13.42 -11.52
N TYR A 156 -0.72 14.15 -10.45
CA TYR A 156 -0.05 13.58 -9.30
C TYR A 156 -0.89 12.50 -8.62
N SER A 157 -2.20 12.70 -8.50
CA SER A 157 -3.14 11.81 -7.79
C SER A 157 -3.04 10.31 -8.16
N PRO A 158 -3.07 9.90 -9.44
CA PRO A 158 -2.84 8.50 -9.83
C PRO A 158 -1.36 8.15 -10.04
N LEU A 159 -0.53 9.07 -10.53
CA LEU A 159 0.85 8.76 -10.95
C LEU A 159 1.75 8.39 -9.78
N HIS A 160 1.63 9.06 -8.63
CA HIS A 160 2.46 8.70 -7.47
C HIS A 160 2.18 7.27 -6.99
N ARG A 161 0.90 6.84 -7.04
CA ARG A 161 0.48 5.48 -6.67
C ARG A 161 1.01 4.47 -7.67
N LEU A 162 0.95 4.80 -8.96
CA LEU A 162 1.48 3.96 -10.03
C LEU A 162 2.99 3.79 -9.91
N GLY A 163 3.72 4.88 -9.68
CA GLY A 163 5.17 4.86 -9.48
C GLY A 163 5.57 4.01 -8.28
N TRP A 164 4.95 4.27 -7.13
CA TRP A 164 5.18 3.47 -5.91
C TRP A 164 4.87 1.99 -6.12
N ALA A 165 3.71 1.66 -6.67
CA ALA A 165 3.31 0.27 -6.89
C ALA A 165 4.23 -0.46 -7.88
N SER A 166 4.68 0.23 -8.93
CA SER A 166 5.60 -0.33 -9.92
C SER A 166 6.98 -0.61 -9.31
N ALA A 167 7.48 0.31 -8.49
CA ALA A 167 8.74 0.12 -7.77
C ALA A 167 8.69 -1.06 -6.80
N MET A 168 7.61 -1.19 -6.01
CA MET A 168 7.42 -2.34 -5.13
C MET A 168 7.28 -3.65 -5.90
N SER A 169 6.56 -3.62 -7.03
CA SER A 169 6.39 -4.77 -7.91
C SER A 169 7.73 -5.25 -8.49
N TRP A 170 8.61 -4.33 -8.89
CA TRP A 170 9.96 -4.68 -9.32
C TRP A 170 10.73 -5.44 -8.24
N ILE A 171 10.69 -4.96 -6.99
CA ILE A 171 11.39 -5.62 -5.86
C ILE A 171 10.90 -7.06 -5.69
N ILE A 172 9.59 -7.28 -5.72
CA ILE A 172 8.98 -8.60 -5.57
C ILE A 172 9.37 -9.52 -6.73
N VAL A 173 9.25 -9.06 -7.98
CA VAL A 173 9.57 -9.85 -9.18
C VAL A 173 11.06 -10.20 -9.21
N ALA A 174 11.93 -9.23 -8.95
CA ALA A 174 13.38 -9.44 -8.97
C ALA A 174 13.83 -10.39 -7.86
N ALA A 175 13.34 -10.19 -6.63
CA ALA A 175 13.64 -11.09 -5.52
C ALA A 175 13.15 -12.52 -5.79
N GLY A 176 11.95 -12.67 -6.38
CA GLY A 176 11.35 -13.97 -6.66
C GLY A 176 11.99 -14.75 -7.81
N LEU A 177 12.66 -14.10 -8.77
CA LEU A 177 13.27 -14.76 -9.94
C LEU A 177 14.69 -15.23 -9.70
N THR A 178 15.52 -14.43 -9.03
CA THR A 178 16.97 -14.69 -8.93
C THR A 178 17.55 -14.54 -7.55
N GLY A 179 16.75 -14.18 -6.54
CA GLY A 179 17.28 -13.63 -5.30
C GLY A 179 17.81 -12.21 -5.55
N PHE A 180 17.54 -11.28 -4.64
CA PHE A 180 17.83 -9.85 -4.80
C PHE A 180 19.34 -9.52 -4.68
N GLY A 181 20.22 -10.46 -4.98
CA GLY A 181 21.67 -10.33 -4.90
C GLY A 181 22.13 -9.85 -3.51
N ILE A 182 22.76 -8.68 -3.46
CA ILE A 182 23.37 -8.12 -2.24
C ILE A 182 22.33 -7.88 -1.13
N LEU A 183 21.08 -7.53 -1.46
CA LEU A 183 20.06 -7.32 -0.40
C LEU A 183 19.32 -8.60 -0.03
N GLU A 184 19.51 -9.71 -0.74
CA GLU A 184 18.82 -10.97 -0.42
C GLU A 184 19.04 -11.41 1.05
N PRO A 185 20.26 -11.36 1.61
CA PRO A 185 20.46 -11.70 3.03
C PRO A 185 19.66 -10.83 3.97
N ILE A 186 19.46 -9.54 3.63
CA ILE A 186 18.69 -8.57 4.43
C ILE A 186 17.19 -8.86 4.31
N LEU A 187 16.68 -9.05 3.10
CA LEU A 187 15.25 -9.33 2.87
C LEU A 187 14.82 -10.71 3.40
N SER A 188 15.74 -11.68 3.44
CA SER A 188 15.49 -13.04 3.92
C SER A 188 15.87 -13.27 5.39
N MET A 189 16.19 -12.21 6.14
CA MET A 189 16.53 -12.32 7.56
C MET A 189 15.40 -12.96 8.37
N LYS A 190 15.73 -14.00 9.15
CA LYS A 190 14.77 -14.68 10.04
C LYS A 190 14.14 -13.74 11.06
N SER A 191 14.86 -12.69 11.49
CA SER A 191 14.35 -11.66 12.39
C SER A 191 13.19 -10.85 11.81
N LEU A 192 13.05 -10.78 10.48
CA LEU A 192 11.92 -10.09 9.83
C LEU A 192 10.64 -10.92 9.83
N VAL A 193 10.72 -12.24 10.05
CA VAL A 193 9.55 -13.14 10.09
C VAL A 193 8.57 -12.79 11.24
N PRO A 194 8.98 -12.58 12.49
CA PRO A 194 8.05 -12.14 13.53
C PRO A 194 7.50 -10.74 13.25
N LEU A 195 8.30 -9.82 12.71
CA LEU A 195 7.83 -8.47 12.35
C LEU A 195 6.78 -8.51 11.22
N SER A 196 6.96 -9.38 10.22
CA SER A 196 5.98 -9.52 9.14
C SER A 196 4.65 -10.07 9.64
N ARG A 197 4.66 -10.98 10.61
CA ARG A 197 3.43 -11.47 11.27
C ARG A 197 2.70 -10.39 12.07
N LEU A 198 3.44 -9.46 12.68
CA LEU A 198 2.84 -8.35 13.42
C LEU A 198 2.28 -7.25 12.51
N THR A 199 2.60 -7.25 11.21
CA THR A 199 2.28 -6.12 10.30
C THR A 199 0.79 -5.80 10.26
N TYR A 200 -0.09 -6.81 10.31
CA TYR A 200 -1.54 -6.58 10.37
C TYR A 200 -1.98 -5.93 11.68
N SER A 201 -1.50 -6.44 12.82
CA SER A 201 -1.74 -5.83 14.13
C SER A 201 -1.18 -4.40 14.21
N THR A 202 0.01 -4.16 13.66
CA THR A 202 0.61 -2.81 13.51
C THR A 202 -0.27 -1.89 12.68
N PHE A 203 -0.81 -2.38 11.56
CA PHE A 203 -1.74 -1.63 10.74
C PHE A 203 -3.02 -1.25 11.51
N LEU A 204 -3.52 -2.07 12.43
CA LEU A 204 -4.68 -1.69 13.24
C LEU A 204 -4.36 -0.60 14.27
N VAL A 205 -3.18 -0.64 14.89
CA VAL A 205 -2.86 0.24 16.03
C VAL A 205 -2.10 1.52 15.68
N HIS A 206 -1.39 1.58 14.55
CA HIS A 206 -0.52 2.73 14.23
C HIS A 206 -1.29 4.06 14.20
N GLY A 207 -2.52 4.05 13.70
CA GLY A 207 -3.36 5.24 13.66
C GLY A 207 -3.67 5.79 15.05
N LEU A 208 -3.80 4.94 16.07
CA LEU A 208 -4.02 5.39 17.45
C LEU A 208 -2.78 6.07 18.03
N VAL A 209 -1.59 5.53 17.75
CA VAL A 209 -0.31 6.12 18.19
C VAL A 209 -0.15 7.52 17.60
N GLN A 210 -0.42 7.66 16.29
CA GLN A 210 -0.33 8.94 15.58
C GLN A 210 -1.37 9.95 16.07
N LEU A 211 -2.63 9.52 16.24
CA LEU A 211 -3.69 10.37 16.78
C LEU A 211 -3.38 10.83 18.20
N TYR A 212 -2.88 9.95 19.06
CA TYR A 212 -2.47 10.32 20.42
C TYR A 212 -1.33 11.34 20.40
N SER A 213 -0.29 11.10 19.60
CA SER A 213 0.83 12.03 19.46
C SER A 213 0.34 13.42 19.04
N VAL A 214 -0.51 13.50 18.02
CA VAL A 214 -1.03 14.80 17.55
C VAL A 214 -2.01 15.43 18.55
N ALA A 215 -2.88 14.65 19.20
CA ALA A 215 -3.84 15.15 20.19
C ALA A 215 -3.17 15.78 21.42
N THR A 216 -1.91 15.40 21.71
CA THR A 216 -1.13 16.00 22.81
C THR A 216 -0.42 17.29 22.43
N LEU A 217 -0.35 17.65 21.14
CA LEU A 217 0.24 18.90 20.68
C LEU A 217 -0.63 20.08 21.10
N ARG A 218 -0.03 21.03 21.83
CA ARG A 218 -0.70 22.28 22.26
C ARG A 218 -0.27 23.50 21.47
N VAL A 219 0.79 23.40 20.68
CA VAL A 219 1.34 24.47 19.85
C VAL A 219 1.73 23.92 18.48
N PRO A 220 1.67 24.72 17.41
CA PRO A 220 2.19 24.33 16.10
C PRO A 220 3.68 24.01 16.18
N GLU A 221 4.08 22.83 15.72
CA GLU A 221 5.49 22.45 15.62
C GLU A 221 6.02 22.72 14.20
N TYR A 222 7.26 23.23 14.12
CA TYR A 222 7.95 23.37 12.85
C TYR A 222 8.51 22.01 12.40
N MET A 223 8.15 21.59 11.20
CA MET A 223 8.57 20.31 10.64
C MET A 223 9.93 20.44 9.95
N SER A 224 10.96 19.83 10.53
CA SER A 224 12.29 19.68 9.94
C SER A 224 12.59 18.20 9.64
N PHE A 225 13.47 17.92 8.68
CA PHE A 225 13.84 16.54 8.33
C PHE A 225 14.30 15.69 9.54
N PRO A 226 15.18 16.20 10.44
CA PRO A 226 15.57 15.43 11.62
C PRO A 226 14.39 15.12 12.55
N LYS A 227 13.52 16.10 12.79
CA LYS A 227 12.33 15.92 13.64
C LYS A 227 11.37 14.90 13.02
N LEU A 228 11.11 14.97 11.71
CA LEU A 228 10.30 14.00 10.97
C LEU A 228 10.86 12.58 11.09
N PHE A 229 12.17 12.42 10.96
CA PHE A 229 12.83 11.12 11.14
C PHE A 229 12.68 10.58 12.56
N TRP A 230 12.86 11.43 13.58
CA TRP A 230 12.64 11.05 14.98
C TRP A 230 11.20 10.65 15.29
N MET A 231 10.23 11.41 14.78
CA MET A 231 8.81 11.07 14.93
C MET A 231 8.46 9.78 14.23
N TRP A 232 8.93 9.58 13.00
CA TRP A 232 8.73 8.33 12.27
C TRP A 232 9.29 7.11 13.02
N LEU A 233 10.50 7.23 13.59
CA LEU A 233 11.10 6.17 14.37
C LEU A 233 10.28 5.87 15.64
N GLY A 234 9.79 6.92 16.32
CA GLY A 234 8.91 6.80 17.49
C GLY A 234 7.58 6.10 17.15
N ASP A 235 6.94 6.52 16.07
CA ASP A 235 5.68 5.94 15.59
C ASP A 235 5.85 4.46 15.26
N VAL A 236 6.89 4.10 14.50
CA VAL A 236 7.17 2.71 14.11
C VAL A 236 7.41 1.86 15.36
N THR A 237 8.30 2.28 16.26
CA THR A 237 8.65 1.50 17.45
C THR A 237 7.46 1.33 18.40
N ALA A 238 6.74 2.41 18.72
CA ALA A 238 5.56 2.35 19.57
C ALA A 238 4.44 1.48 18.95
N SER A 239 4.23 1.59 17.63
CA SER A 239 3.21 0.80 16.93
C SER A 239 3.52 -0.69 16.96
N PHE A 240 4.79 -1.09 16.75
CA PHE A 240 5.16 -2.52 16.83
C PHE A 240 5.10 -3.08 18.26
N ILE A 241 5.41 -2.29 19.28
CA ILE A 241 5.27 -2.70 20.68
C ILE A 241 3.78 -2.94 21.00
N LEU A 242 2.91 -2.00 20.64
CA LEU A 242 1.48 -2.14 20.88
C LEU A 242 0.86 -3.27 20.05
N ALA A 243 1.32 -3.45 18.82
CA ALA A 243 0.92 -4.54 17.95
C ALA A 243 1.29 -5.91 18.53
N LEU A 244 2.43 -6.04 19.19
CA LEU A 244 2.82 -7.28 19.86
C LEU A 244 1.83 -7.63 20.97
N VAL A 245 1.44 -6.64 21.79
CA VAL A 245 0.43 -6.84 22.84
C VAL A 245 -0.91 -7.26 22.24
N LEU A 246 -1.37 -6.56 21.20
CA LEU A 246 -2.62 -6.89 20.51
C LEU A 246 -2.59 -8.31 19.90
N HIS A 247 -1.49 -8.66 19.25
CA HIS A 247 -1.31 -9.97 18.62
C HIS A 247 -1.35 -11.10 19.65
N LEU A 248 -0.68 -10.94 20.80
CA LEU A 248 -0.66 -11.96 21.86
C LEU A 248 -2.01 -12.12 22.55
N LEU A 249 -2.75 -11.04 22.75
CA LEU A 249 -4.03 -11.06 23.47
C LEU A 249 -5.22 -11.47 22.59
N VAL A 250 -5.18 -11.17 21.28
CA VAL A 250 -6.35 -11.34 20.40
C VAL A 250 -6.03 -12.29 19.25
N GLU A 251 -5.04 -11.97 18.43
CA GLU A 251 -4.81 -12.68 17.16
C GLU A 251 -4.30 -14.11 17.37
N ALA A 252 -3.35 -14.31 18.28
CA ALA A 252 -2.77 -15.60 18.64
C ALA A 252 -3.80 -16.59 19.24
N PRO A 253 -4.62 -16.23 20.25
CA PRO A 253 -5.63 -17.13 20.80
C PRO A 253 -6.74 -17.45 19.77
N VAL A 254 -7.20 -16.46 19.00
CA VAL A 254 -8.20 -16.68 17.94
C VAL A 254 -7.67 -17.64 16.88
N THR A 255 -6.43 -17.45 16.42
CA THR A 255 -5.78 -18.35 15.46
C THR A 255 -5.65 -19.77 16.01
N SER A 256 -5.34 -19.90 17.29
CA SER A 256 -5.25 -21.21 17.96
C SER A 256 -6.62 -21.88 18.07
N LEU A 257 -7.68 -21.13 18.38
CA LEU A 257 -9.06 -21.61 18.40
C LEU A 257 -9.51 -22.08 17.01
N PHE A 258 -9.24 -21.31 15.95
CA PHE A 258 -9.56 -21.71 14.58
C PHE A 258 -8.87 -23.01 14.16
N LYS A 259 -7.60 -23.21 14.57
CA LYS A 259 -6.88 -24.46 14.31
C LYS A 259 -7.48 -25.67 15.02
N LEU A 260 -8.12 -25.47 16.17
CA LEU A 260 -8.83 -26.54 16.89
C LEU A 260 -10.16 -26.91 16.23
N ILE A 261 -10.84 -25.93 15.64
CA ILE A 261 -12.14 -26.12 14.97
C ILE A 261 -11.97 -26.73 13.57
N GLN A 262 -10.87 -26.44 12.87
CA GLN A 262 -10.63 -26.99 11.54
C GLN A 262 -10.42 -28.51 11.59
N PRO A 263 -11.22 -29.31 10.85
CA PRO A 263 -11.02 -30.74 10.78
C PRO A 263 -9.62 -31.04 10.22
N LYS A 264 -8.86 -31.92 10.90
CA LYS A 264 -7.54 -32.35 10.44
C LYS A 264 -7.67 -32.90 9.01
N ARG A 265 -7.17 -32.17 8.03
CA ARG A 265 -7.10 -32.63 6.64
C ARG A 265 -6.21 -33.87 6.62
N LYS A 266 -6.78 -35.06 6.36
CA LYS A 266 -6.00 -36.28 6.12
C LYS A 266 -5.09 -36.00 4.92
N VAL A 267 -3.79 -35.94 5.15
CA VAL A 267 -2.79 -35.94 4.08
C VAL A 267 -2.90 -37.30 3.40
N ILE A 268 -3.52 -37.34 2.21
CA ILE A 268 -3.47 -38.52 1.35
C ILE A 268 -2.01 -38.62 0.91
N LYS A 269 -1.28 -39.60 1.43
CA LYS A 269 0.00 -40.00 0.87
C LYS A 269 -0.31 -40.66 -0.48
N GLU A 270 -0.05 -39.96 -1.57
CA GLU A 270 0.09 -40.61 -2.87
C GLU A 270 1.29 -41.56 -2.76
N GLY A 271 1.02 -42.85 -2.96
CA GLY A 271 2.00 -43.94 -2.91
C GLY A 271 2.65 -44.18 -4.26
#